data_AF-A0AA39P8M6-F1
#
_entry.id   AF-A0AA39P8M6-F1
#
_cell.length_a   1.000
_cell.length_b   1.000
_cell.length_c   1.000
_cell.angle_alpha   90.00
_cell.angle_beta   90.00
_cell.angle_gamma   90.00
#
_symmetry.space_group_name_H-M   'P 1'
#
loop_
_entity.id
_entity.type
_entity.pdbx_description
1 polymer ?
#
loop_
_entity_poly.entity_id
_entity_poly.type
_entity_poly.pdbx_seq_one_letter_code
_entity_poly.pdbx_strand_id
1 'polypeptide(L)'
;SSLVFRYLFISWLQHKCDEYVTGNNTHKKRHDQNVARPNGVPILIEQVPERFGAEDFKVAFSAESINEARQLYAPPNHPVLKLIPDTFTTLAHGFITDLGNLEINQNVVWDI
;
A
#
# COMPACT_ATOMS: atom_id res chain seq x y z
N SER A 1 -26.28 -5.23 1.88
CA SER A 1 -26.06 -5.29 3.35
C SER A 1 -24.90 -4.39 3.75
N SER A 2 -25.16 -3.25 4.41
CA SER A 2 -24.18 -2.15 4.60
C SER A 2 -22.83 -2.53 5.25
N LEU A 3 -22.83 -3.47 6.21
CA LEU A 3 -21.60 -3.90 6.91
C LEU A 3 -20.68 -4.75 6.03
N VAL A 4 -21.27 -5.67 5.25
CA VAL A 4 -20.55 -6.54 4.32
C VAL A 4 -19.90 -5.73 3.21
N PHE A 5 -20.66 -4.80 2.63
CA PHE A 5 -20.15 -3.83 1.66
C PHE A 5 -18.93 -3.10 2.21
N ARG A 6 -19.01 -2.51 3.42
CA ARG A 6 -17.88 -1.78 4.02
C ARG A 6 -16.64 -2.65 4.23
N TYR A 7 -16.81 -3.88 4.72
CA TYR A 7 -15.69 -4.80 4.91
C TYR A 7 -14.95 -5.12 3.61
N LEU A 8 -15.72 -5.51 2.59
CA LEU A 8 -15.20 -5.89 1.28
C LEU A 8 -14.59 -4.67 0.57
N PHE A 9 -15.27 -3.53 0.65
CA PHE A 9 -14.83 -2.28 0.03
C PHE A 9 -13.54 -1.74 0.64
N ILE A 10 -13.41 -1.71 1.97
CA ILE A 10 -12.17 -1.24 2.64
C ILE A 10 -10.97 -2.12 2.23
N SER A 11 -11.17 -3.45 2.22
CA SER A 11 -10.12 -4.39 1.83
C SER A 11 -9.72 -4.25 0.35
N TRP A 12 -10.71 -4.12 -0.54
CA TRP A 12 -10.49 -3.88 -1.96
C TRP A 12 -9.79 -2.53 -2.22
N LEU A 13 -10.21 -1.48 -1.52
CA LEU A 13 -9.60 -0.16 -1.64
C LEU A 13 -8.14 -0.17 -1.18
N GLN A 14 -7.83 -0.85 -0.07
CA GLN A 14 -6.46 -1.01 0.40
C GLN A 14 -5.59 -1.71 -0.66
N HIS A 15 -6.08 -2.80 -1.24
CA HIS A 15 -5.39 -3.50 -2.32
C HIS A 15 -5.12 -2.58 -3.53
N LYS A 16 -6.08 -1.74 -3.92
CA LYS A 16 -5.89 -0.76 -5.00
C LYS A 16 -4.87 0.33 -4.66
N CYS A 17 -4.81 0.77 -3.40
CA CYS A 17 -3.77 1.68 -2.94
C CYS A 17 -2.38 1.03 -3.04
N ASP A 18 -2.24 -0.23 -2.65
CA ASP A 18 -0.97 -0.96 -2.70
C ASP A 18 -0.49 -1.16 -4.15
N GLU A 19 -1.41 -1.52 -5.07
CA GLU A 19 -1.14 -1.58 -6.51
C GLU A 19 -0.70 -0.21 -7.04
N TYR A 20 -1.39 0.86 -6.65
CA TYR A 20 -1.05 2.22 -7.09
C TYR A 20 0.34 2.64 -6.61
N VAL A 21 0.69 2.41 -5.34
CA VAL A 21 2.01 2.72 -4.79
C VAL A 21 3.09 1.98 -5.57
N THR A 22 2.88 0.69 -5.81
CA THR A 22 3.81 -0.16 -6.56
C THR A 22 3.99 0.35 -7.99
N GLY A 23 2.90 0.61 -8.72
CA GLY A 23 2.97 1.14 -10.08
C GLY A 23 3.60 2.53 -10.14
N ASN A 24 3.19 3.44 -9.26
CA ASN A 24 3.68 4.82 -9.25
C ASN A 24 5.20 4.92 -9.01
N ASN A 25 5.75 4.01 -8.21
CA ASN A 25 7.17 4.00 -7.85
C ASN A 25 8.02 3.21 -8.86
N THR A 26 7.43 2.23 -9.55
CA THR A 26 8.13 1.39 -10.54
C THR A 26 8.04 1.92 -11.98
N HIS A 27 6.99 2.67 -12.33
CA HIS A 27 6.83 3.19 -13.68
C HIS A 27 7.66 4.46 -13.92
N LYS A 28 8.17 4.59 -15.15
CA LYS A 28 8.80 5.82 -15.63
C LYS A 28 7.76 6.94 -15.65
N LYS A 29 8.05 8.04 -14.97
CA LYS A 29 7.16 9.21 -14.98
C LYS A 29 7.06 9.76 -16.40
N ARG A 30 5.86 10.23 -16.78
CA ARG A 30 5.68 10.94 -18.05
C ARG A 30 6.58 12.17 -18.08
N HIS A 31 7.20 12.39 -19.24
CA HIS A 31 8.07 13.53 -19.48
C HIS A 31 7.22 14.81 -19.51
N ASP A 32 7.51 15.73 -18.60
CA ASP A 32 6.96 17.08 -18.60
C ASP A 32 8.04 18.02 -19.14
N GLN A 33 7.77 18.70 -20.25
CA GLN A 33 8.76 19.57 -20.89
C GLN A 33 9.09 20.82 -20.07
N ASN A 34 8.24 21.19 -19.10
CA ASN A 34 8.45 22.34 -18.23
C ASN A 34 9.26 22.00 -16.99
N VAL A 35 9.57 20.71 -16.76
CA VAL A 35 10.25 20.24 -15.54
C VAL A 35 11.42 19.36 -15.94
N ALA A 36 12.64 19.81 -15.64
CA ALA A 36 13.82 18.96 -15.74
C ALA A 36 13.71 17.80 -14.73
N ARG A 37 13.64 16.56 -15.23
CA ARG A 37 13.56 15.36 -14.40
C ARG A 37 14.81 14.51 -14.55
N PRO A 38 15.25 13.82 -13.48
CA PRO A 38 16.27 12.80 -13.62
C PRO A 38 15.78 11.69 -14.57
N ASN A 39 16.70 11.14 -15.37
CA ASN A 39 16.39 10.32 -16.55
C ASN A 39 15.78 8.93 -16.24
N GLY A 40 15.72 8.53 -14.96
CA GLY A 40 15.38 7.18 -14.51
C GLY A 40 14.06 7.06 -13.74
N VAL A 41 13.60 5.82 -13.57
CA VAL A 41 12.57 5.48 -12.58
C VAL A 41 13.12 5.83 -11.19
N PRO A 42 12.34 6.40 -10.27
CA PRO A 42 12.80 6.74 -8.92
C PRO A 42 13.55 5.59 -8.22
N ILE A 43 13.02 4.37 -8.29
CA ILE A 43 13.65 3.17 -7.74
C ILE A 43 15.05 2.91 -8.32
N LEU A 44 15.25 3.13 -9.63
CA LEU A 44 16.55 2.88 -10.27
C LEU A 44 17.59 3.93 -9.89
N ILE A 45 17.18 5.18 -9.66
CA ILE A 45 18.07 6.24 -9.16
C ILE A 45 18.48 5.92 -7.73
N GLU A 46 17.56 5.42 -6.91
CA GLU A 46 17.85 4.98 -5.56
C GLU A 46 18.77 3.75 -5.52
N GLN A 47 18.57 2.77 -6.39
CA GLN A 47 19.33 1.53 -6.37
C GLN A 47 20.70 1.64 -7.06
N VAL A 48 20.83 2.53 -8.04
CA VAL A 48 22.05 2.67 -8.87
C VAL A 48 22.34 4.16 -9.18
N PRO A 49 22.65 4.99 -8.17
CA PRO A 49 22.84 6.44 -8.34
C PRO A 49 24.03 6.78 -9.25
N GLU A 50 25.08 5.96 -9.23
CA GLU A 50 26.29 6.10 -10.05
C GLU A 50 25.97 6.18 -11.56
N ARG A 51 24.94 5.45 -12.01
CA ARG A 51 24.54 5.42 -13.43
C ARG A 51 23.95 6.75 -13.92
N PHE A 52 23.55 7.63 -12.99
CA PHE A 52 22.88 8.88 -13.29
C PHE A 52 23.68 10.12 -12.88
N GLY A 53 24.96 9.96 -12.48
CA GLY A 53 25.79 11.07 -12.02
C GLY A 53 25.24 11.75 -10.77
N ALA A 54 24.45 11.02 -9.97
CA ALA A 54 23.90 11.51 -8.71
C ALA A 54 24.80 11.08 -7.55
N GLU A 55 25.04 11.97 -6.59
CA GLU A 55 25.72 11.64 -5.33
C GLU A 55 24.72 10.97 -4.37
N ASP A 56 25.15 9.88 -3.73
CA ASP A 56 24.33 9.16 -2.77
C ASP A 56 24.48 9.78 -1.37
N PHE A 57 23.46 10.51 -0.93
CA PHE A 57 23.38 11.10 0.42
C PHE A 57 22.56 10.25 1.39
N LYS A 58 22.28 8.98 1.06
CA LYS A 58 21.47 8.13 1.92
C LYS A 58 22.14 7.93 3.27
N VAL A 59 21.38 8.24 4.31
CA VAL A 59 21.69 7.73 5.65
C VAL A 59 21.34 6.24 5.62
N ALA A 60 22.36 5.40 5.68
CA ALA A 60 22.17 3.96 5.74
C ALA A 60 21.57 3.57 7.09
N PHE A 61 20.33 3.10 7.08
CA PHE A 61 19.69 2.49 8.24
C PHE A 61 19.81 0.97 8.11
N SER A 62 20.24 0.29 9.17
CA SER A 62 20.16 -1.17 9.21
C SER A 62 18.68 -1.59 9.28
N ALA A 63 18.34 -2.75 8.72
CA ALA A 63 17.00 -3.30 8.85
C ALA A 63 16.57 -3.42 10.33
N GLU A 64 17.54 -3.70 11.20
CA GLU A 64 17.39 -3.71 12.66
C GLU A 64 16.96 -2.34 13.19
N SER A 65 17.67 -1.25 12.83
CA SER A 65 17.33 0.10 13.28
C SER A 65 15.94 0.57 12.84
N ILE A 66 15.52 0.20 11.63
CA ILE A 66 14.16 0.48 11.14
C ILE A 66 13.14 -0.34 11.94
N ASN A 67 13.45 -1.61 12.24
CA ASN A 67 12.57 -2.45 13.03
C ASN A 67 12.44 -1.94 14.47
N GLU A 68 13.54 -1.52 15.09
CA GLU A 68 13.55 -0.88 16.42
C GLU A 68 12.69 0.38 16.43
N ALA A 69 12.88 1.28 15.46
CA ALA A 69 12.06 2.49 15.33
C ALA A 69 10.57 2.14 15.11
N ARG A 70 10.28 1.10 14.32
CA ARG A 70 8.91 0.60 14.14
C ARG A 70 8.33 0.11 15.45
N GLN A 71 9.06 -0.69 16.24
CA GLN A 71 8.57 -1.14 17.55
C GLN A 71 8.34 0.03 18.52
N LEU A 72 9.20 1.04 18.48
CA LEU A 72 9.13 2.20 19.37
C LEU A 72 7.95 3.14 19.04
N TYR A 73 7.75 3.45 17.75
CA TYR A 73 6.81 4.49 17.33
C TYR A 73 5.53 3.95 16.69
N ALA A 74 5.58 2.77 16.09
CA ALA A 74 4.47 2.18 15.33
C ALA A 74 4.37 0.67 15.62
N PRO A 75 4.17 0.27 16.90
CA PRO A 75 4.10 -1.13 17.25
C PRO A 75 2.97 -1.80 16.46
N PRO A 76 3.20 -2.99 15.87
CA PRO A 76 2.26 -3.60 14.92
C PRO A 76 0.88 -3.89 15.53
N ASN A 77 0.80 -4.02 16.85
CA ASN A 77 -0.44 -4.26 17.57
C ASN A 77 -1.19 -2.97 17.95
N HIS A 78 -0.70 -1.79 17.54
CA HIS A 78 -1.35 -0.53 17.86
C HIS A 78 -2.74 -0.46 17.20
N PRO A 79 -3.81 -0.14 17.95
CA PRO A 79 -5.18 -0.17 17.43
C PRO A 79 -5.42 0.77 16.24
N VAL A 80 -4.66 1.88 16.14
CA VAL A 80 -4.73 2.81 14.99
C VAL A 80 -4.21 2.18 13.69
N LEU A 81 -3.32 1.17 13.78
CA LEU A 81 -2.81 0.45 12.61
C LEU A 81 -3.71 -0.72 12.19
N LYS A 82 -4.77 -1.02 12.97
CA LYS A 82 -5.77 -2.00 12.55
C LYS A 82 -6.64 -1.39 11.46
N LEU A 83 -6.54 -1.96 10.26
CA LEU A 83 -7.36 -1.55 9.11
C LEU A 83 -8.85 -1.63 9.41
N ILE A 84 -9.25 -2.66 10.17
CA ILE A 84 -10.63 -2.93 10.57
C ILE A 84 -10.62 -3.44 12.03
N PRO A 85 -11.53 -2.99 12.90
CA PRO A 85 -11.65 -3.53 14.25
C PRO A 85 -12.01 -5.02 14.27
N ASP A 86 -11.43 -5.78 15.20
CA ASP A 86 -11.61 -7.25 15.28
C ASP A 86 -13.08 -7.66 15.40
N THR A 87 -13.87 -6.91 16.17
CA THR A 87 -15.32 -7.15 16.34
C THR A 87 -16.08 -7.09 15.03
N PHE A 88 -15.68 -6.17 14.15
CA PHE A 88 -16.28 -6.00 12.84
C PHE A 88 -15.84 -7.11 11.88
N THR A 89 -14.58 -7.54 11.96
CA THR A 89 -14.06 -8.67 11.17
C THR A 89 -14.84 -9.95 11.44
N THR A 90 -15.12 -10.28 12.71
CA THR A 90 -15.89 -11.49 13.06
C THR A 90 -17.30 -11.46 12.46
N LEU A 91 -17.98 -10.31 12.55
CA LEU A 91 -19.32 -10.14 11.96
C LEU A 91 -19.28 -10.25 10.44
N ALA A 92 -18.32 -9.59 9.80
CA ALA A 92 -18.18 -9.63 8.35
C ALA A 92 -17.87 -11.04 7.82
N HIS A 93 -16.99 -11.78 8.50
CA HIS A 93 -16.67 -13.17 8.16
C HIS A 93 -17.90 -14.08 8.14
N GLY A 94 -18.80 -13.93 9.12
CA GLY A 94 -20.06 -14.69 9.14
C GLY A 94 -20.88 -14.44 7.89
N PHE A 95 -21.10 -13.16 7.55
CA PHE A 95 -21.88 -12.81 6.37
C PHE A 95 -21.22 -13.23 5.05
N ILE A 96 -19.89 -13.15 4.93
CA ILE A 96 -19.16 -13.56 3.72
C ILE A 96 -19.21 -15.07 3.51
N THR A 97 -19.14 -15.83 4.61
CA THR A 97 -19.30 -17.29 4.58
C THR A 97 -20.68 -17.66 4.06
N ASP A 98 -21.72 -16.93 4.48
CA ASP A 98 -23.10 -17.12 4.00
C ASP A 98 -23.27 -16.71 2.52
N LEU A 99 -22.47 -15.75 2.03
CA LEU A 99 -22.47 -15.25 0.64
C LEU A 99 -21.61 -16.09 -0.32
N GLY A 100 -20.86 -17.09 0.17
CA GLY A 100 -20.17 -18.08 -0.67
C GLY A 100 -18.81 -17.65 -1.25
N ASN A 101 -18.07 -16.74 -0.59
CA ASN A 101 -16.72 -16.30 -1.03
C ASN A 101 -16.68 -15.81 -2.48
N LEU A 102 -17.36 -14.70 -2.77
CA LEU A 102 -17.32 -14.05 -4.07
C LEU A 102 -15.96 -13.38 -4.31
N GLU A 103 -15.45 -13.50 -5.53
CA GLU A 103 -14.27 -12.78 -5.99
C GLU A 103 -14.63 -11.29 -6.22
N ILE A 104 -14.08 -10.39 -5.39
CA ILE A 104 -14.46 -8.98 -5.36
C ILE A 104 -13.74 -8.22 -6.47
N ASN A 105 -14.46 -7.88 -7.53
CA ASN A 105 -13.96 -7.06 -8.62
C ASN A 105 -14.63 -5.68 -8.61
N GLN A 106 -14.04 -4.69 -9.30
CA GLN A 106 -14.57 -3.32 -9.34
C GLN A 106 -16.04 -3.25 -9.77
N ASN A 107 -16.48 -4.17 -10.63
CA ASN A 107 -17.87 -4.22 -11.11
C ASN A 107 -18.82 -4.86 -10.09
N VAL A 108 -18.31 -5.68 -9.18
CA VAL A 108 -19.10 -6.44 -8.21
C VAL A 108 -19.18 -5.72 -6.88
N VAL A 109 -18.11 -5.02 -6.49
CA VAL A 109 -17.99 -4.41 -5.15
C VAL A 109 -19.08 -3.38 -4.86
N TRP A 110 -19.55 -2.66 -5.88
CA TRP A 110 -20.60 -1.63 -5.72
C TRP A 110 -22.01 -2.19 -5.59
N ASP A 111 -22.22 -3.45 -5.96
CA ASP A 111 -23.55 -4.08 -6.02
C ASP A 111 -23.88 -4.91 -4.76
N ILE A 112 -23.08 -4.79 -3.69
CA ILE A 112 -23.18 -5.56 -2.41
C ILE A 112 -24.00 -4.83 -1.32
#